data_AF-A0AAI9XTV1-F1
#
_entry.id   AF-A0AAI9XTV1-F1
#
_cell.length_a   1.000
_cell.length_b   1.000
_cell.length_c   1.000
_cell.angle_alpha   90.00
_cell.angle_beta   90.00
_cell.angle_gamma   90.00
#
_symmetry.space_group_name_H-M   'P 1'
#
loop_
_entity.id
_entity.type
_entity.pdbx_description
1 polymer ?
#
loop_
_entity_poly.entity_id
_entity_poly.type
_entity_poly.pdbx_seq_one_letter_code
_entity_poly.pdbx_strand_id
1 'polypeptide(L)'
;MTTTTTKKTSATRDIISISIPEGEGMKTQLDRIARSNRTAYEKRVWTALCQVPKGQITTYGILAAHLKSSPRAVGNALRRNPFAPQVPCHRVVATGGALGGFKGKWPKNGEGITLDEKRMLLRKEGVKIDSSGRVLGSPFVAFI
;
A
#
# COMPACT_ATOMS: atom_id res chain seq x y z
N MET A 1 46.99 -25.90 28.41
CA MET A 1 46.64 -24.47 28.64
C MET A 1 46.11 -23.95 27.30
N THR A 2 44.79 -23.91 27.07
CA THR A 2 43.91 -22.72 27.26
C THR A 2 44.45 -21.52 26.45
N THR A 3 43.80 -20.90 25.47
CA THR A 3 42.38 -20.53 25.26
C THR A 3 42.14 -20.04 23.81
N THR A 4 40.97 -20.41 23.27
CA THR A 4 39.92 -19.68 22.50
C THR A 4 40.13 -18.26 21.92
N THR A 5 39.38 -18.01 20.82
CA THR A 5 38.73 -16.75 20.32
C THR A 5 39.56 -15.89 19.34
N THR A 6 39.09 -15.38 18.19
CA THR A 6 37.73 -15.00 17.76
C THR A 6 37.60 -14.94 16.22
N LYS A 7 36.47 -15.43 15.72
CA LYS A 7 35.87 -15.28 14.39
C LYS A 7 35.78 -13.81 13.93
N LYS A 8 35.95 -13.55 12.64
CA LYS A 8 35.18 -12.48 11.96
C LYS A 8 34.70 -12.96 10.60
N THR A 9 33.51 -13.56 10.63
CA THR A 9 32.69 -13.93 9.49
C THR A 9 32.21 -12.64 8.80
N SER A 10 32.62 -12.39 7.56
CA SER A 10 31.94 -11.43 6.69
C SER A 10 30.92 -12.19 5.85
N ALA A 11 29.69 -12.26 6.34
CA ALA A 11 28.58 -12.80 5.56
C ALA A 11 28.10 -11.73 4.58
N THR A 12 28.50 -11.88 3.32
CA THR A 12 27.91 -11.19 2.17
C THR A 12 26.41 -11.47 2.19
N ARG A 13 25.60 -10.42 2.41
CA ARG A 13 24.15 -10.55 2.37
C ARG A 13 23.74 -10.68 0.91
N ASP A 14 23.31 -11.87 0.54
CA ASP A 14 22.65 -12.17 -0.72
C ASP A 14 21.53 -11.16 -0.97
N ILE A 15 21.79 -10.22 -1.87
CA ILE A 15 20.76 -9.38 -2.46
C ILE A 15 20.03 -10.32 -3.41
N ILE A 16 18.98 -10.97 -2.89
CA ILE A 16 18.01 -11.66 -3.73
C ILE A 16 17.47 -10.60 -4.69
N SER A 17 17.89 -10.67 -5.95
CA SER A 17 17.23 -9.98 -7.04
C SER A 17 15.82 -10.56 -7.11
N ILE A 18 14.89 -9.94 -6.41
CA ILE A 18 13.47 -10.19 -6.63
C ILE A 18 13.21 -9.65 -8.03
N SER A 19 13.26 -10.56 -9.00
CA SER A 19 12.79 -10.34 -10.34
C SER A 19 11.30 -10.03 -10.20
N ILE A 20 10.98 -8.73 -10.17
CA ILE A 20 9.62 -8.26 -10.33
C ILE A 20 9.20 -8.77 -11.71
N PRO A 21 8.22 -9.68 -11.83
CA PRO A 21 7.77 -10.11 -13.13
C PRO A 21 7.27 -8.86 -13.84
N GLU A 22 7.89 -8.51 -14.97
CA GLU A 22 7.44 -7.46 -15.88
C GLU A 22 6.12 -7.88 -16.54
N GLY A 23 5.07 -7.97 -15.73
CA GLY A 23 3.71 -7.85 -16.23
C GLY A 23 3.47 -6.36 -16.40
N GLU A 24 3.24 -5.95 -17.65
CA GLU A 24 2.71 -4.63 -18.05
C GLU A 24 2.21 -3.83 -16.85
N GLY A 25 3.04 -2.88 -16.40
CA GLY A 25 2.81 -2.15 -15.16
C GLY A 25 1.44 -1.45 -15.14
N MET A 26 1.17 -0.70 -14.07
CA MET A 26 -0.07 0.08 -13.89
C MET A 26 -0.30 1.20 -14.95
N LYS A 27 0.30 1.12 -16.15
CA LYS A 27 0.25 2.06 -17.27
C LYS A 27 -1.18 2.47 -17.62
N THR A 28 -2.09 1.51 -17.80
CA THR A 28 -3.50 1.81 -18.09
C THR A 28 -4.15 2.63 -16.97
N GLN A 29 -3.82 2.35 -15.71
CA GLN A 29 -4.33 3.10 -14.55
C GLN A 29 -3.72 4.49 -14.49
N LEU A 30 -2.41 4.61 -14.73
CA LEU A 30 -1.68 5.88 -14.78
C LEU A 30 -2.23 6.79 -15.88
N ASP A 31 -2.50 6.25 -17.08
CA ASP A 31 -3.09 6.99 -18.19
C ASP A 31 -4.50 7.50 -17.85
N ARG A 32 -5.32 6.66 -17.20
CA ARG A 32 -6.66 7.06 -16.73
C ARG A 32 -6.60 8.16 -15.67
N ILE A 33 -5.67 8.06 -14.71
CA ILE A 33 -5.44 9.08 -13.68
C ILE A 33 -5.05 10.41 -14.34
N ALA A 34 -4.07 10.37 -15.26
CA ALA A 34 -3.55 11.54 -15.95
C ALA A 34 -4.66 12.29 -16.71
N ARG A 35 -5.50 11.57 -17.46
CA ARG A 35 -6.60 12.13 -18.28
C ARG A 35 -7.83 12.57 -17.50
N SER A 36 -7.92 12.26 -16.21
CA SER A 36 -9.11 12.58 -15.40
C SER A 36 -9.23 14.08 -15.07
N ASN A 37 -10.44 14.53 -14.72
CA ASN A 37 -10.72 15.91 -14.28
C ASN A 37 -10.46 16.14 -12.77
N ARG A 38 -9.67 15.28 -12.13
CA ARG A 38 -9.42 15.30 -10.68
C ARG A 38 -8.29 16.25 -10.32
N THR A 39 -8.19 16.62 -9.05
CA THR A 39 -7.19 17.59 -8.59
C THR A 39 -5.76 17.05 -8.76
N ALA A 40 -4.79 17.94 -8.93
CA ALA A 40 -3.37 17.55 -9.03
C ALA A 40 -2.91 16.75 -7.80
N TYR A 41 -3.41 17.09 -6.62
CA TYR A 41 -3.12 16.36 -5.38
C TYR A 41 -3.67 14.92 -5.41
N GLU A 42 -4.93 14.74 -5.84
CA GLU A 42 -5.53 13.39 -5.95
C GLU A 42 -4.80 12.52 -6.96
N LYS A 43 -4.48 13.08 -8.14
CA LYS A 43 -3.71 12.38 -9.16
C LYS A 43 -2.36 11.90 -8.61
N ARG A 44 -1.62 12.78 -7.92
CA ARG A 44 -0.34 12.42 -7.26
C ARG A 44 -0.49 11.28 -6.26
N VAL A 45 -1.53 11.31 -5.41
CA VAL A 45 -1.80 10.25 -4.43
C VAL A 45 -2.06 8.92 -5.12
N TRP A 46 -2.90 8.90 -6.16
CA TRP A 46 -3.26 7.67 -6.87
C TRP A 46 -2.10 7.12 -7.70
N THR A 47 -1.28 7.98 -8.31
CA THR A 47 -0.06 7.58 -9.01
C THR A 47 0.94 6.92 -8.05
N ALA A 48 1.19 7.51 -6.89
CA ALA A 48 2.07 6.89 -5.88
C ALA A 48 1.50 5.56 -5.36
N LEU A 49 0.18 5.47 -5.21
CA LEU A 49 -0.48 4.24 -4.79
C LEU A 49 -0.30 3.08 -5.80
N CYS A 50 -0.23 3.37 -7.11
CA CYS A 50 0.04 2.36 -8.14
C CYS A 50 1.42 1.69 -8.00
N GLN A 51 2.34 2.25 -7.21
CA GLN A 51 3.64 1.63 -6.93
C GLN A 51 3.56 0.48 -5.91
N VAL A 52 2.50 0.41 -5.09
CA VAL A 52 2.36 -0.63 -4.07
C VAL A 52 2.04 -1.96 -4.74
N PRO A 53 2.90 -3.00 -4.68
CA PRO A 53 2.69 -4.24 -5.40
C PRO A 53 1.46 -5.02 -4.92
N LYS A 54 0.94 -5.89 -5.79
CA LYS A 54 -0.12 -6.85 -5.41
C LYS A 54 0.37 -7.73 -4.26
N GLY A 55 -0.48 -7.93 -3.25
CA GLY A 55 -0.15 -8.73 -2.07
C GLY A 55 0.70 -8.00 -1.04
N GLN A 56 1.06 -6.74 -1.29
CA GLN A 56 1.67 -5.85 -0.32
C GLN A 56 0.70 -4.77 0.13
N ILE A 57 0.98 -4.23 1.30
CA ILE A 57 0.23 -3.12 1.90
C ILE A 57 1.19 -2.00 2.24
N THR A 58 0.70 -0.77 2.29
CA THR A 58 1.41 0.37 2.89
C THR A 58 0.50 1.00 3.94
N THR A 59 0.99 2.02 4.65
CA THR A 59 0.17 2.76 5.62
C THR A 59 -0.14 4.17 5.14
N TYR A 60 -1.22 4.76 5.65
CA TYR A 60 -1.51 6.18 5.41
C TYR A 60 -0.35 7.09 5.83
N GLY A 61 0.37 6.72 6.90
CA GLY A 61 1.53 7.45 7.40
C GLY A 61 2.70 7.44 6.41
N ILE A 62 3.06 6.25 5.92
CA ILE A 62 4.17 6.08 4.97
C ILE A 62 3.87 6.81 3.65
N LEU A 63 2.68 6.61 3.10
CA LEU A 63 2.29 7.25 1.85
C LEU A 63 2.23 8.79 2.00
N ALA A 64 1.75 9.28 3.14
CA ALA A 64 1.74 10.72 3.43
C ALA A 64 3.16 11.29 3.55
N ALA A 65 4.08 10.58 4.21
CA ALA A 65 5.48 11.00 4.35
C ALA A 65 6.16 11.12 2.97
N HIS A 66 5.99 10.10 2.11
CA HIS A 66 6.52 10.14 0.74
C HIS A 66 5.96 11.33 -0.06
N LEU A 67 4.66 11.60 0.06
CA LEU A 67 4.00 12.69 -0.67
C LEU A 67 4.21 14.09 -0.07
N LYS A 68 4.94 14.19 1.07
CA LYS A 68 5.06 15.40 1.89
C LYS A 68 3.69 15.99 2.23
N SER A 69 2.78 15.14 2.74
CA SER A 69 1.39 15.47 3.06
C SER A 69 0.99 14.92 4.43
N SER A 70 -0.28 15.03 4.79
CA SER A 70 -0.84 14.45 6.02
C SER A 70 -1.58 13.13 5.76
N PRO A 71 -1.58 12.16 6.71
CA PRO A 71 -2.34 10.92 6.59
C PRO A 71 -3.85 11.16 6.36
N ARG A 72 -4.40 12.23 6.96
CA ARG A 72 -5.80 12.62 6.78
C ARG A 72 -6.08 13.11 5.37
N ALA A 73 -5.20 13.94 4.79
CA ALA A 73 -5.34 14.41 3.40
C ALA A 73 -5.23 13.24 2.41
N VAL A 74 -4.29 12.32 2.63
CA VAL A 74 -4.17 11.08 1.83
C VAL A 74 -5.44 10.24 1.93
N GLY A 75 -5.95 10.02 3.15
CA GLY A 75 -7.20 9.28 3.36
C GLY A 75 -8.39 9.89 2.62
N ASN A 76 -8.50 11.23 2.57
CA ASN A 76 -9.53 11.92 1.81
C ASN A 76 -9.38 11.73 0.29
N ALA A 77 -8.17 11.78 -0.26
CA ALA A 77 -7.94 11.52 -1.68
C ALA A 77 -8.23 10.06 -2.07
N LEU A 78 -7.86 9.10 -1.20
CA LEU A 78 -8.16 7.67 -1.42
C LEU A 78 -9.65 7.37 -1.36
N ARG A 79 -10.39 8.08 -0.50
CA ARG A 79 -11.86 7.98 -0.41
C ARG A 79 -12.57 8.46 -1.67
N ARG A 80 -12.01 9.43 -2.38
CA ARG A 80 -12.58 10.00 -3.62
C ARG A 80 -12.04 9.32 -4.88
N ASN A 81 -11.47 8.13 -4.77
CA ASN A 81 -10.88 7.40 -5.90
C ASN A 81 -12.01 6.81 -6.78
N PRO A 82 -12.26 7.33 -8.00
CA PRO A 82 -13.28 6.79 -8.90
C PRO A 82 -12.79 5.56 -9.68
N PHE A 83 -11.50 5.20 -9.55
CA PHE A 83 -10.87 4.10 -10.26
C PHE A 83 -10.70 2.86 -9.39
N ALA A 84 -11.36 2.82 -8.24
CA ALA A 84 -11.38 1.62 -7.42
C ALA A 84 -12.20 0.50 -8.12
N PRO A 85 -11.80 -0.78 -8.01
CA PRO A 85 -10.64 -1.30 -7.29
C PRO A 85 -9.34 -1.36 -8.13
N GLN A 86 -9.35 -0.91 -9.39
CA GLN A 86 -8.19 -1.03 -10.28
C GLN A 86 -7.00 -0.18 -9.81
N VAL A 87 -7.26 1.03 -9.31
CA VAL A 87 -6.29 1.78 -8.51
C VAL A 87 -6.40 1.29 -7.06
N PRO A 88 -5.34 0.68 -6.50
CA PRO A 88 -5.47 -0.28 -5.39
C PRO A 88 -5.58 0.38 -4.01
N CYS A 89 -6.63 1.18 -3.78
CA CYS A 89 -6.81 1.91 -2.51
C CYS A 89 -7.02 0.99 -1.30
N HIS A 90 -7.39 -0.28 -1.51
CA HIS A 90 -7.43 -1.32 -0.48
C HIS A 90 -6.06 -1.63 0.13
N ARG A 91 -4.94 -1.38 -0.59
CA ARG A 91 -3.59 -1.67 -0.11
C ARG A 91 -3.08 -0.69 0.95
N VAL A 92 -3.78 0.42 1.23
CA VAL A 92 -3.38 1.40 2.25
C VAL A 92 -4.14 1.16 3.54
N VAL A 93 -3.46 0.89 4.65
CA VAL A 93 -4.07 0.61 5.96
C VAL A 93 -3.63 1.58 7.05
N ALA A 94 -4.25 1.52 8.22
CA ALA A 94 -3.81 2.29 9.37
C ALA A 94 -2.54 1.66 9.98
N THR A 95 -1.76 2.48 10.69
CA THR A 95 -0.60 2.01 11.47
C THR A 95 -1.04 0.92 12.45
N GLY A 96 -0.22 -0.11 12.64
CA GLY A 96 -0.55 -1.26 13.49
C GLY A 96 -1.48 -2.29 12.83
N GLY A 97 -1.68 -2.20 11.51
CA GLY A 97 -2.35 -3.22 10.71
C GLY A 97 -3.88 -3.12 10.66
N ALA A 98 -4.49 -2.18 11.38
CA ALA A 98 -5.94 -1.98 11.28
C ALA A 98 -6.34 -1.55 9.85
N LEU A 99 -7.43 -2.10 9.31
CA LEU A 99 -7.87 -1.81 7.93
C LEU A 99 -8.15 -0.32 7.66
N GLY A 100 -8.35 0.50 8.70
CA GLY A 100 -8.66 1.92 8.60
C GLY A 100 -10.13 2.19 8.32
N GLY A 101 -10.43 3.36 7.73
CA GLY A 101 -11.79 3.89 7.55
C GLY A 101 -12.22 4.81 8.70
N PHE A 102 -12.91 5.90 8.38
CA PHE A 102 -13.39 6.84 9.40
C PHE A 102 -14.51 6.19 10.22
N LYS A 103 -14.28 5.96 11.52
CA LYS A 103 -15.24 5.28 12.41
C LYS A 103 -15.76 3.93 11.88
N GLY A 104 -14.94 3.18 11.15
CA GLY A 104 -15.33 1.88 10.60
C GLY A 104 -16.37 1.95 9.47
N LYS A 105 -16.60 3.14 8.86
CA LYS A 105 -17.54 3.32 7.74
C LYS A 105 -16.82 3.98 6.55
N TRP A 106 -17.02 3.46 5.34
CA TRP A 106 -16.67 4.09 4.06
C TRP A 106 -17.93 4.76 3.47
N PRO A 107 -17.79 5.77 2.58
CA PRO A 107 -18.95 6.57 2.16
C PRO A 107 -19.99 5.73 1.42
N LYS A 108 -21.28 5.95 1.75
CA LYS A 108 -22.46 5.33 1.14
C LYS A 108 -22.78 5.87 -0.27
N ASN A 109 -22.03 6.85 -0.76
CA ASN A 109 -22.42 7.69 -1.90
C ASN A 109 -21.59 7.41 -3.18
N GLY A 110 -21.05 6.20 -3.34
CA GLY A 110 -20.61 5.68 -4.65
C GLY A 110 -19.13 5.85 -5.05
N GLU A 111 -18.27 6.46 -4.22
CA GLU A 111 -16.81 6.53 -4.49
C GLU A 111 -16.00 5.72 -3.46
N GLY A 112 -15.05 4.90 -3.95
CA GLY A 112 -14.21 4.02 -3.14
C GLY A 112 -14.79 2.61 -2.97
N ILE A 113 -14.33 1.90 -1.94
CA ILE A 113 -14.76 0.53 -1.60
C ILE A 113 -15.13 0.46 -0.12
N THR A 114 -15.99 -0.49 0.23
CA THR A 114 -16.38 -0.82 1.61
C THR A 114 -15.25 -1.50 2.39
N LEU A 115 -15.39 -1.60 3.72
CA LEU A 115 -14.43 -2.36 4.54
C LEU A 115 -14.41 -3.85 4.20
N ASP A 116 -15.57 -4.42 3.86
CA ASP A 116 -15.69 -5.84 3.53
C ASP A 116 -15.09 -6.12 2.15
N GLU A 117 -15.34 -5.26 1.16
CA GLU A 117 -14.65 -5.33 -0.14
C GLU A 117 -13.14 -5.17 0.01
N LYS A 118 -12.69 -4.22 0.83
CA LYS A 118 -11.26 -4.04 1.14
C LYS A 118 -10.65 -5.29 1.73
N ARG A 119 -11.31 -5.90 2.72
CA ARG A 119 -10.86 -7.16 3.34
C ARG A 119 -10.83 -8.30 2.32
N MET A 120 -11.85 -8.40 1.48
CA MET A 120 -11.94 -9.42 0.43
C MET A 120 -10.81 -9.25 -0.60
N LEU A 121 -10.56 -8.03 -1.08
CA LEU A 121 -9.51 -7.74 -2.05
C LEU A 121 -8.14 -8.05 -1.49
N LEU A 122 -7.85 -7.65 -0.25
CA LEU A 122 -6.59 -7.98 0.42
C LEU A 122 -6.39 -9.50 0.51
N ARG A 123 -7.41 -10.25 0.91
CA ARG A 123 -7.34 -11.72 0.96
C ARG A 123 -7.14 -12.34 -0.42
N LYS A 124 -7.83 -11.84 -1.46
CA LYS A 124 -7.65 -12.27 -2.86
C LYS A 124 -6.24 -12.00 -3.39
N GLU A 125 -5.56 -11.00 -2.84
CA GLU A 125 -4.16 -10.70 -3.14
C GLU A 125 -3.15 -11.50 -2.30
N GLY A 126 -3.62 -12.35 -1.38
CA GLY A 126 -2.76 -13.17 -0.52
C GLY A 126 -2.31 -12.48 0.77
N VAL A 127 -2.86 -11.31 1.10
CA VAL A 127 -2.56 -10.60 2.34
C VAL A 127 -3.20 -11.31 3.53
N LYS A 128 -2.38 -11.67 4.52
CA LYS A 128 -2.84 -12.33 5.75
C LYS A 128 -3.50 -11.32 6.69
N ILE A 129 -4.61 -11.72 7.30
CA ILE A 129 -5.36 -10.93 8.28
C ILE A 129 -5.60 -11.82 9.49
N ASP A 130 -5.26 -11.33 10.69
CA ASP A 130 -5.43 -12.07 11.94
C ASP A 130 -6.90 -12.16 12.40
N SER A 131 -7.14 -12.88 13.50
CA SER A 131 -8.46 -13.04 14.11
C SER A 131 -9.05 -11.73 14.65
N SER A 132 -8.20 -10.74 14.98
CA SER A 132 -8.63 -9.39 15.38
C SER A 132 -8.97 -8.49 14.18
N GLY A 133 -8.79 -9.00 12.95
CA GLY A 133 -9.08 -8.31 11.71
C GLY A 133 -7.98 -7.35 11.25
N ARG A 134 -6.76 -7.46 11.80
CA ARG A 134 -5.59 -6.66 11.40
C ARG A 134 -4.77 -7.36 10.34
N VAL A 135 -4.26 -6.57 9.40
CA VAL A 135 -3.34 -7.00 8.36
C VAL A 135 -1.98 -7.31 8.96
N LEU A 136 -1.42 -8.45 8.56
CA LEU A 136 -0.09 -8.91 8.94
C LEU A 136 0.93 -8.60 7.83
N GLY A 137 2.18 -8.43 8.22
CA GLY A 137 3.31 -8.18 7.32
C GLY A 137 3.92 -6.78 7.49
N SER A 138 5.04 -6.56 6.81
CA SER A 138 5.73 -5.27 6.81
C SER A 138 5.16 -4.37 5.71
N PRO A 139 4.94 -3.07 5.99
CA PRO A 139 4.42 -2.17 4.99
C PRO A 139 5.47 -1.86 3.92
N PHE A 140 5.02 -1.75 2.67
CA PHE A 140 5.79 -1.26 1.53
C PHE A 140 6.22 0.19 1.76
N VAL A 141 7.51 0.45 1.58
CA VAL A 141 8.18 1.76 1.77
C VAL A 141 9.03 2.19 0.59
N ALA A 142 9.23 1.33 -0.42
CA ALA A 142 10.13 1.58 -1.55
C ALA A 142 9.49 2.43 -2.66
N PHE A 143 8.91 3.57 -2.27
CA PHE A 143 8.36 4.55 -3.21
C PHE A 143 9.48 5.32 -3.91
N ILE A 144 9.25 5.65 -5.19
CA ILE A 144 10.15 6.38 -6.08
C ILE A 144 9.51 7.70 -6.48
#